data_AF-A0A1A1WEH0-F1
#
_entry.id   AF-A0A1A1WEH0-F1
#
_cell.length_a   1.000
_cell.length_b   1.000
_cell.length_c   1.000
_cell.angle_alpha   90.00
_cell.angle_beta   90.00
_cell.angle_gamma   90.00
#
_symmetry.space_group_name_H-M   'P 1'
#
loop_
_entity.id
_entity.type
_entity.pdbx_description
1 polymer ?
#
loop_
_entity_poly.entity_id
_entity_poly.type
_entity_poly.pdbx_seq_one_letter_code
_entity_poly.pdbx_strand_id
1 'polypeptide(L)'
;MSEPVYRGRPGADAMRPASAQKAEEIAPGLWCSPGLSNAYLLTTPEGRVIINTGMGFEGPVHRANFDAVDSSPVRYIIFTQGHVDHVGGLDSVRDPDTTVVAQANWTTWRDDNDRLIPYRANRSAFAFKDTLASGIEAIRRRLGTTRLAGQSVPVVDLEFEDTLTVELGGRRMELISVPGGETTDSLVVWLPEERICLCGNTFGPLIGHIPNLVTMRGDRYRDALAAIASVERVRGLQPELLVTGHFEPIAGAERIDAELTRLRNAIQYIHDQTVAGMNAGKDVRTLMREITLPAEYEVGQGYGKVAWDVRAVWENYSGWFHHESTTELYPVGFDAVTADVVELAGADALLDRARGHLAADRALHAIHLAQLVPAEHPGARDVLRHAHEKLLASSTNFWESAWLRNEIARNS
;
A
#
# COMPACT_ATOMS: atom_id res chain seq x y z
N MET A 1 5.28 -27.82 0.06
CA MET A 1 5.36 -26.38 0.35
C MET A 1 4.16 -26.02 1.22
N SER A 2 4.32 -25.20 2.25
CA SER A 2 3.18 -24.65 3.00
C SER A 2 2.27 -23.86 2.06
N GLU A 3 0.98 -23.84 2.36
CA GLU A 3 0.03 -23.00 1.62
C GLU A 3 0.31 -21.51 1.90
N PRO A 4 0.42 -20.65 0.87
CA PRO A 4 0.68 -19.22 1.05
C PRO A 4 -0.40 -18.55 1.92
N VAL A 5 0.02 -17.71 2.87
CA VAL A 5 -0.93 -17.16 3.86
C VAL A 5 -2.00 -16.26 3.28
N TYR A 6 -1.75 -15.64 2.13
CA TYR A 6 -2.71 -14.72 1.51
C TYR A 6 -4.05 -15.39 1.15
N ARG A 7 -4.05 -16.71 0.90
CA ARG A 7 -5.27 -17.45 0.53
C ARG A 7 -6.29 -17.54 1.67
N GLY A 8 -5.81 -17.50 2.91
CA GLY A 8 -6.64 -17.55 4.11
C GLY A 8 -6.82 -16.21 4.81
N ARG A 9 -6.18 -15.14 4.31
CA ARG A 9 -6.25 -13.81 4.92
C ARG A 9 -7.28 -12.93 4.23
N PRO A 10 -7.89 -11.96 4.94
CA PRO A 10 -8.78 -10.98 4.33
C PRO A 10 -8.08 -10.13 3.26
N GLY A 11 -8.82 -9.71 2.24
CA GLY A 11 -8.37 -8.77 1.22
C GLY A 11 -8.51 -7.31 1.64
N ALA A 12 -8.06 -6.36 0.80
CA ALA A 12 -8.15 -4.92 1.08
C ALA A 12 -9.60 -4.42 1.24
N ASP A 13 -10.57 -5.11 0.64
CA ASP A 13 -12.00 -4.85 0.80
C ASP A 13 -12.51 -5.15 2.21
N ALA A 14 -11.72 -5.82 3.06
CA ALA A 14 -12.00 -6.04 4.48
C ALA A 14 -11.35 -4.98 5.40
N MET A 15 -10.52 -4.07 4.89
CA MET A 15 -9.96 -2.97 5.68
C MET A 15 -11.08 -2.04 6.15
N ARG A 16 -11.13 -1.74 7.45
CA ARG A 16 -12.19 -0.93 8.05
C ARG A 16 -11.59 0.14 8.94
N PRO A 17 -12.16 1.34 8.95
CA PRO A 17 -11.75 2.36 9.90
C PRO A 17 -11.97 1.96 11.36
N ALA A 18 -11.25 2.60 12.27
CA ALA A 18 -11.20 2.23 13.68
C ALA A 18 -12.57 2.39 14.36
N SER A 19 -13.34 1.29 14.41
CA SER A 19 -14.66 1.24 15.08
C SER A 19 -14.75 0.18 16.18
N ALA A 20 -13.66 -0.54 16.46
CA ALA A 20 -13.62 -1.63 17.45
C ALA A 20 -13.80 -1.12 18.89
N GLN A 21 -14.80 -1.64 19.61
CA GLN A 21 -15.22 -1.13 20.93
C GLN A 21 -14.15 -1.17 22.02
N LYS A 22 -13.17 -2.06 21.91
CA LYS A 22 -12.07 -2.25 22.85
C LYS A 22 -10.80 -2.62 22.09
N ALA A 23 -9.64 -2.46 22.74
CA ALA A 23 -8.41 -3.11 22.29
C ALA A 23 -8.45 -4.62 22.62
N GLU A 24 -7.72 -5.41 21.85
CA GLU A 24 -7.60 -6.85 22.02
C GLU A 24 -6.14 -7.22 22.34
N GLU A 25 -5.93 -8.00 23.39
CA GLU A 25 -4.59 -8.48 23.75
C GLU A 25 -4.18 -9.59 22.78
N ILE A 26 -3.09 -9.38 22.03
CA ILE A 26 -2.58 -10.34 21.04
C ILE A 26 -1.34 -11.09 21.54
N ALA A 27 -0.67 -10.55 22.54
CA ALA A 27 0.40 -11.18 23.32
C ALA A 27 0.48 -10.49 24.69
N PRO A 28 1.11 -11.08 25.73
CA PRO A 28 1.18 -10.48 27.06
C PRO A 28 1.65 -9.01 27.03
N GLY A 29 0.79 -8.11 27.48
CA GLY A 29 1.07 -6.68 27.51
C GLY A 29 1.22 -6.02 26.13
N LEU A 30 0.72 -6.65 25.06
CA LEU A 30 0.66 -6.11 23.70
C LEU A 30 -0.79 -6.17 23.20
N TRP A 31 -1.35 -4.99 22.93
CA TRP A 31 -2.76 -4.82 22.61
C TRP A 31 -2.93 -4.17 21.24
N CYS A 32 -3.90 -4.65 20.47
CA CYS A 32 -4.26 -4.13 19.16
C CYS A 32 -5.54 -3.29 19.26
N SER A 33 -5.53 -2.10 18.67
CA SER A 33 -6.75 -1.38 18.32
C SER A 33 -6.86 -1.33 16.79
N PRO A 34 -7.78 -2.10 16.18
CA PRO A 34 -7.95 -2.13 14.74
C PRO A 34 -8.33 -0.77 14.14
N GLY A 35 -7.88 -0.51 12.92
CA GLY A 35 -8.17 0.70 12.15
C GLY A 35 -7.86 0.51 10.67
N LEU A 36 -7.88 1.62 9.90
CA LEU A 36 -7.41 1.57 8.51
C LEU A 36 -5.98 1.05 8.44
N SER A 37 -5.12 1.48 9.35
CA SER A 37 -3.97 0.70 9.82
C SER A 37 -4.13 0.50 11.32
N ASN A 38 -3.75 -0.67 11.82
CA ASN A 38 -3.80 -1.00 13.23
C ASN A 38 -2.83 -0.13 14.04
N ALA A 39 -3.28 0.29 15.22
CA ALA A 39 -2.43 0.87 16.25
C ALA A 39 -2.22 -0.15 17.38
N TYR A 40 -1.05 -0.12 18.01
CA TYR A 40 -0.71 -1.04 19.09
C TYR A 40 -0.31 -0.32 20.37
N LEU A 41 -0.57 -0.97 21.49
CA LEU A 41 -0.18 -0.53 22.83
C LEU A 41 0.70 -1.61 23.48
N LEU A 42 1.90 -1.22 23.92
CA LEU A 42 2.74 -1.99 24.81
C LEU A 42 2.64 -1.42 26.23
N THR A 43 2.21 -2.23 27.18
CA THR A 43 2.15 -1.85 28.59
C THR A 43 3.48 -2.13 29.29
N THR A 44 3.86 -1.26 30.23
CA THR A 44 5.05 -1.44 31.09
C THR A 44 4.77 -0.84 32.48
N PRO A 45 5.55 -1.19 33.51
CA PRO A 45 5.45 -0.58 34.85
C PRO A 45 5.73 0.93 34.90
N GLU A 46 6.40 1.53 33.90
CA GLU A 46 6.85 2.94 33.92
C GLU A 46 6.08 3.86 32.95
N GLY A 47 5.01 3.33 32.37
CA GLY A 47 4.19 3.98 31.36
C GLY A 47 3.95 3.07 30.16
N ARG A 48 3.37 3.62 29.10
CA ARG A 48 3.03 2.85 27.90
C ARG A 48 3.70 3.37 26.65
N VAL A 49 3.88 2.46 25.69
CA VAL A 49 4.38 2.76 24.35
C VAL A 49 3.26 2.49 23.34
N ILE A 50 3.03 3.43 22.44
CA ILE A 50 2.07 3.27 21.35
C ILE A 50 2.83 3.13 20.03
N ILE A 51 2.43 2.18 19.19
CA ILE A 51 2.99 1.98 17.85
C ILE A 51 1.91 2.31 16.82
N ASN A 52 2.18 3.31 15.99
CA ASN A 52 1.22 3.96 15.09
C ASN A 52 0.00 4.58 15.80
N THR A 53 -0.73 5.45 15.11
CA THR A 53 -1.80 6.26 15.69
C THR A 53 -3.06 6.33 14.83
N GLY A 54 -3.12 5.59 13.72
CA GLY A 54 -4.25 5.61 12.81
C GLY A 54 -4.33 6.90 11.98
N MET A 55 -5.44 7.08 11.28
CA MET A 55 -5.85 8.36 10.70
C MET A 55 -6.25 9.36 11.80
N GLY A 56 -6.29 10.65 11.48
CA GLY A 56 -6.70 11.69 12.43
C GLY A 56 -8.06 11.44 13.08
N PHE A 57 -9.04 11.04 12.28
CA PHE A 57 -10.38 10.74 12.77
C PHE A 57 -10.46 9.43 13.59
N GLU A 58 -9.44 8.57 13.54
CA GLU A 58 -9.34 7.31 14.29
C GLU A 58 -8.62 7.49 15.64
N GLY A 59 -7.78 8.52 15.77
CA GLY A 59 -7.01 8.81 16.98
C GLY A 59 -7.82 8.75 18.29
N PRO A 60 -9.01 9.39 18.40
CA PRO A 60 -9.82 9.33 19.61
C PRO A 60 -10.32 7.93 19.96
N VAL A 61 -10.55 7.07 18.96
CA VAL A 61 -10.90 5.66 19.17
C VAL A 61 -9.72 4.90 19.75
N HIS A 62 -8.53 5.05 19.18
CA HIS A 62 -7.32 4.41 19.68
C HIS A 62 -7.02 4.85 21.10
N ARG A 63 -7.11 6.16 21.39
CA ARG A 63 -6.95 6.72 22.74
C ARG A 63 -7.91 6.07 23.73
N ALA A 64 -9.21 6.03 23.43
CA ALA A 64 -10.21 5.44 24.30
C ALA A 64 -9.97 3.94 24.55
N ASN A 65 -9.58 3.20 23.51
CA ASN A 65 -9.26 1.78 23.60
C ASN A 65 -8.04 1.51 24.50
N PHE A 66 -7.00 2.32 24.36
CA PHE A 66 -5.77 2.17 25.13
C PHE A 66 -5.90 2.64 26.58
N ASP A 67 -6.62 3.74 26.84
CA ASP A 67 -6.90 4.22 28.19
C ASP A 67 -7.72 3.21 29.02
N ALA A 68 -8.58 2.42 28.37
CA ALA A 68 -9.35 1.36 29.02
C ALA A 68 -8.48 0.15 29.42
N VAL A 69 -7.33 -0.03 28.79
CA VAL A 69 -6.35 -1.10 29.12
C VAL A 69 -5.37 -0.60 30.18
N ASP A 70 -4.76 0.55 29.94
CA ASP A 70 -3.76 1.16 30.80
C ASP A 70 -3.80 2.68 30.63
N SER A 71 -4.09 3.40 31.72
CA SER A 71 -4.17 4.87 31.75
C SER A 71 -2.87 5.54 32.21
N SER A 72 -1.78 4.77 32.34
CA SER A 72 -0.44 5.31 32.59
C SER A 72 -0.01 6.29 31.48
N PRO A 73 0.91 7.22 31.76
CA PRO A 73 1.37 8.17 30.75
C PRO A 73 1.93 7.47 29.51
N VAL A 74 1.58 7.97 28.32
CA VAL A 74 2.25 7.59 27.08
C VAL A 74 3.67 8.16 27.11
N ARG A 75 4.68 7.28 27.12
CA ARG A 75 6.09 7.67 27.16
C ARG A 75 6.68 7.77 25.76
N TYR A 76 6.32 6.83 24.90
CA TYR A 76 6.79 6.79 23.52
C TYR A 76 5.63 6.56 22.57
N ILE A 77 5.68 7.26 21.43
CA ILE A 77 4.92 6.91 20.23
C ILE A 77 5.94 6.58 19.15
N ILE A 78 5.79 5.43 18.51
CA ILE A 78 6.72 4.94 17.50
C ILE A 78 5.97 4.79 16.18
N PHE A 79 6.43 5.49 15.15
CA PHE A 79 5.87 5.35 13.81
C PHE A 79 6.62 4.27 13.05
N THR A 80 5.90 3.22 12.63
CA THR A 80 6.48 2.19 11.74
C THR A 80 6.78 2.72 10.35
N GLN A 81 6.12 3.81 9.95
CA GLN A 81 6.23 4.46 8.65
C GLN A 81 5.46 5.78 8.65
N GLY A 82 5.74 6.62 7.66
CA GLY A 82 5.17 7.96 7.60
C GLY A 82 3.76 8.09 7.05
N HIS A 83 3.21 7.05 6.41
CA HIS A 83 1.89 7.12 5.78
C HIS A 83 0.78 7.63 6.72
N VAL A 84 -0.18 8.33 6.14
CA VAL A 84 -1.19 9.13 6.86
C VAL A 84 -2.04 8.33 7.85
N ASP A 85 -2.23 7.04 7.59
CA ASP A 85 -2.96 6.07 8.41
C ASP A 85 -2.12 5.49 9.55
N HIS A 86 -0.84 5.87 9.67
CA HIS A 86 0.05 5.49 10.77
C HIS A 86 0.36 6.65 11.72
N VAL A 87 0.32 7.88 11.21
CA VAL A 87 0.77 9.09 11.94
C VAL A 87 -0.37 10.06 12.26
N GLY A 88 -1.52 9.88 11.63
CA GLY A 88 -2.59 10.85 11.56
C GLY A 88 -3.28 11.15 12.88
N GLY A 89 -3.37 10.18 13.78
CA GLY A 89 -4.03 10.33 15.08
C GLY A 89 -3.13 10.85 16.20
N LEU A 90 -1.90 11.29 15.90
CA LEU A 90 -0.88 11.66 16.89
C LEU A 90 -1.42 12.61 17.98
N ASP A 91 -2.07 13.70 17.60
CA ASP A 91 -2.55 14.72 18.55
C ASP A 91 -3.62 14.20 19.52
N SER A 92 -4.31 13.11 19.16
CA SER A 92 -5.34 12.50 20.02
C SER A 92 -4.75 11.53 21.05
N VAL A 93 -3.63 10.89 20.73
CA VAL A 93 -3.05 9.83 21.56
C VAL A 93 -1.85 10.28 22.38
N ARG A 94 -1.14 11.34 21.98
CA ARG A 94 0.03 11.85 22.70
C ARG A 94 -0.34 12.50 24.03
N ASP A 95 0.48 12.25 25.04
CA ASP A 95 0.50 13.00 26.31
C ASP A 95 1.64 14.04 26.29
N PRO A 96 1.65 15.07 27.17
CA PRO A 96 2.60 16.19 27.11
C PRO A 96 4.09 15.82 27.08
N ASP A 97 4.50 14.76 27.80
CA ASP A 97 5.89 14.31 27.91
C ASP A 97 6.20 13.10 27.00
N THR A 98 5.37 12.87 25.97
CA THR A 98 5.58 11.77 25.01
C THR A 98 6.74 12.08 24.09
N THR A 99 7.66 11.13 23.92
CA THR A 99 8.67 11.19 22.85
C THR A 99 8.17 10.46 21.61
N VAL A 100 8.08 11.17 20.49
CA VAL A 100 7.70 10.60 19.19
C VAL A 100 8.97 10.17 18.44
N VAL A 101 9.03 8.90 18.03
CA VAL A 101 10.19 8.28 17.40
C VAL A 101 9.86 7.82 15.99
N ALA A 102 10.75 8.10 15.04
CA ALA A 102 10.68 7.60 13.66
C ALA A 102 12.08 7.27 13.11
N GLN A 103 12.14 6.58 11.97
CA GLN A 103 13.39 6.36 11.26
C GLN A 103 13.82 7.65 10.52
N ALA A 104 15.12 7.90 10.36
CA ALA A 104 15.67 9.16 9.83
C ALA A 104 15.20 9.57 8.41
N ASN A 105 14.78 8.61 7.57
CA ASN A 105 14.20 8.93 6.26
C ASN A 105 12.79 9.53 6.38
N TRP A 106 12.18 9.54 7.57
CA TRP A 106 10.92 10.23 7.86
C TRP A 106 10.96 11.68 7.38
N THR A 107 12.05 12.40 7.66
CA THR A 107 12.19 13.80 7.24
C THR A 107 12.12 13.95 5.72
N THR A 108 12.80 13.06 4.98
CA THR A 108 12.75 13.05 3.51
C THR A 108 11.35 12.72 3.01
N TRP A 109 10.72 11.69 3.59
CA TRP A 109 9.37 11.27 3.24
C TRP A 109 8.34 12.39 3.50
N ARG A 110 8.42 13.05 4.66
CA ARG A 110 7.55 14.17 5.07
C ARG A 110 7.66 15.31 4.07
N ASP A 111 8.87 15.76 3.77
CA ASP A 111 9.11 16.86 2.85
C ASP A 111 8.55 16.56 1.45
N ASP A 112 8.69 15.32 0.97
CA ASP A 112 8.12 14.90 -0.31
C ASP A 112 6.59 14.86 -0.27
N ASN A 113 6.02 14.42 0.84
CA ASN A 113 4.58 14.37 1.02
C ASN A 113 3.98 15.77 1.06
N ASP A 114 4.55 16.69 1.85
CA ASP A 114 4.08 18.06 2.01
C ASP A 114 4.05 18.83 0.69
N ARG A 115 5.05 18.62 -0.18
CA ARG A 115 5.11 19.21 -1.53
C ARG A 115 3.96 18.78 -2.44
N LEU A 116 3.39 17.59 -2.22
CA LEU A 116 2.50 16.92 -3.18
C LEU A 116 1.14 16.53 -2.59
N ILE A 117 0.77 17.00 -1.40
CA ILE A 117 -0.49 16.61 -0.73
C ILE A 117 -1.71 16.73 -1.65
N PRO A 118 -1.99 17.89 -2.29
CA PRO A 118 -3.20 18.03 -3.12
C PRO A 118 -3.16 17.12 -4.35
N TYR A 119 -1.97 16.94 -4.93
CA TYR A 119 -1.77 16.11 -6.10
C TYR A 119 -2.03 14.63 -5.79
N ARG A 120 -1.43 14.11 -4.71
CA ARG A 120 -1.61 12.71 -4.28
C ARG A 120 -3.04 12.44 -3.82
N ALA A 121 -3.66 13.36 -3.06
CA ALA A 121 -5.04 13.21 -2.60
C ALA A 121 -6.03 13.08 -3.77
N ASN A 122 -5.89 13.89 -4.81
CA ASN A 122 -6.75 13.80 -6.00
C ASN A 122 -6.59 12.46 -6.74
N ARG A 123 -5.39 11.86 -6.72
CA ARG A 123 -5.09 10.59 -7.39
C ARG A 123 -5.44 9.35 -6.57
N SER A 124 -5.76 9.46 -5.28
CA SER A 124 -6.23 8.33 -4.46
C SER A 124 -7.71 8.42 -4.07
N ALA A 125 -8.35 9.58 -4.22
CA ALA A 125 -9.72 9.82 -3.78
C ALA A 125 -10.72 8.80 -4.33
N PHE A 126 -10.57 8.39 -5.60
CA PHE A 126 -11.46 7.43 -6.24
C PHE A 126 -11.47 6.06 -5.54
N ALA A 127 -10.38 5.69 -4.85
CA ALA A 127 -10.24 4.38 -4.23
C ALA A 127 -10.76 4.31 -2.79
N PHE A 128 -10.79 5.44 -2.07
CA PHE A 128 -11.06 5.44 -0.62
C PHE A 128 -12.31 6.23 -0.20
N LYS A 129 -12.95 6.97 -1.11
CA LYS A 129 -14.07 7.87 -0.77
C LYS A 129 -15.16 7.18 0.07
N ASP A 130 -15.64 6.03 -0.37
CA ASP A 130 -16.77 5.35 0.29
C ASP A 130 -16.35 4.72 1.63
N THR A 131 -15.16 4.11 1.70
CA THR A 131 -14.60 3.56 2.93
C THR A 131 -14.43 4.65 3.99
N LEU A 132 -13.87 5.81 3.61
CA LEU A 132 -13.70 6.94 4.52
C LEU A 132 -15.05 7.49 4.99
N ALA A 133 -16.02 7.67 4.08
CA ALA A 133 -17.35 8.12 4.45
C ALA A 133 -18.03 7.18 5.46
N SER A 134 -18.01 5.87 5.19
CA SER A 134 -18.61 4.88 6.09
C SER A 134 -17.92 4.80 7.45
N GLY A 135 -16.59 4.89 7.49
CA GLY A 135 -15.83 4.93 8.73
C GLY A 135 -16.13 6.14 9.59
N ILE A 136 -16.20 7.33 8.96
CA ILE A 136 -16.58 8.56 9.62
C ILE A 136 -17.94 8.41 10.31
N GLU A 137 -18.93 7.84 9.63
CA GLU A 137 -20.24 7.60 10.23
C GLU A 137 -20.19 6.62 11.40
N ALA A 138 -19.46 5.51 11.26
CA ALA A 138 -19.30 4.53 12.32
C ALA A 138 -18.66 5.12 13.58
N ILE A 139 -17.63 5.95 13.41
CA ILE A 139 -16.91 6.62 14.51
C ILE A 139 -17.80 7.66 15.19
N ARG A 140 -18.57 8.45 14.41
CA ARG A 140 -19.56 9.39 14.98
C ARG A 140 -20.58 8.67 15.85
N ARG A 141 -21.12 7.53 15.37
CA ARG A 141 -22.07 6.71 16.13
C ARG A 141 -21.44 6.17 17.41
N ARG A 142 -20.20 5.70 17.33
CA ARG A 142 -19.49 5.12 18.48
C ARG A 142 -19.17 6.16 19.55
N LEU A 143 -18.61 7.30 19.16
CA LEU A 143 -18.12 8.32 20.08
C LEU A 143 -19.23 9.32 20.49
N GLY A 144 -20.41 9.26 19.87
CA GLY A 144 -21.50 10.19 20.14
C GLY A 144 -21.18 11.64 19.77
N THR A 145 -20.30 11.87 18.79
CA THR A 145 -19.84 13.20 18.37
C THR A 145 -20.10 13.45 16.89
N THR A 146 -20.31 14.70 16.51
CA THR A 146 -20.34 15.14 15.10
C THR A 146 -19.00 15.74 14.65
N ARG A 147 -18.15 16.16 15.60
CA ARG A 147 -16.82 16.72 15.38
C ARG A 147 -15.78 15.61 15.35
N LEU A 148 -15.09 15.47 14.23
CA LEU A 148 -13.98 14.55 14.06
C LEU A 148 -12.66 15.28 14.31
N ALA A 149 -11.69 14.56 14.86
CA ALA A 149 -10.31 15.03 14.88
C ALA A 149 -9.77 15.16 13.45
N GLY A 150 -9.04 16.24 13.20
CA GLY A 150 -8.36 16.45 11.93
C GLY A 150 -7.14 15.54 11.80
N GLN A 151 -6.62 15.42 10.59
CA GLN A 151 -5.33 14.77 10.35
C GLN A 151 -4.21 15.57 11.03
N SER A 152 -3.45 14.94 11.92
CA SER A 152 -2.30 15.58 12.56
C SER A 152 -1.21 15.94 11.55
N VAL A 153 -0.47 17.01 11.87
CA VAL A 153 0.84 17.31 11.28
C VAL A 153 1.89 16.77 12.25
N PRO A 154 2.38 15.53 12.05
CA PRO A 154 3.25 14.88 13.02
C PRO A 154 4.58 15.63 13.22
N VAL A 155 4.93 15.83 14.49
CA VAL A 155 6.25 16.29 14.93
C VAL A 155 6.96 15.09 15.54
N VAL A 156 8.15 14.78 15.04
CA VAL A 156 9.01 13.70 15.54
C VAL A 156 10.10 14.32 16.40
N ASP A 157 10.30 13.78 17.60
CA ASP A 157 11.25 14.27 18.60
C ASP A 157 12.60 13.55 18.50
N LEU A 158 12.59 12.30 18.03
CA LEU A 158 13.77 11.45 17.89
C LEU A 158 13.76 10.70 16.56
N GLU A 159 14.83 10.89 15.79
CA GLU A 159 15.10 10.16 14.56
C GLU A 159 16.32 9.25 14.75
N PHE A 160 16.34 8.08 14.11
CA PHE A 160 17.49 7.17 14.11
C PHE A 160 17.78 6.59 12.72
N GLU A 161 19.05 6.28 12.44
CA GLU A 161 19.48 5.84 11.11
C GLU A 161 19.19 4.35 10.85
N ASP A 162 19.84 3.45 11.59
CA ASP A 162 19.79 1.99 11.36
C ASP A 162 19.09 1.22 12.49
N THR A 163 19.55 1.35 13.74
CA THR A 163 18.92 0.71 14.89
C THR A 163 18.97 1.61 16.13
N LEU A 164 17.88 1.58 16.90
CA LEU A 164 17.76 2.25 18.19
C LEU A 164 17.14 1.29 19.21
N THR A 165 17.74 1.19 20.40
CA THR A 165 17.13 0.46 21.51
C THR A 165 16.39 1.44 22.42
N VAL A 166 15.12 1.14 22.70
CA VAL A 166 14.29 1.81 23.70
C VAL A 166 14.01 0.81 24.82
N GLU A 167 14.27 1.21 26.06
CA GLU A 167 13.92 0.42 27.25
C GLU A 167 12.96 1.23 28.11
N LEU A 168 11.87 0.59 28.55
CA LEU A 168 10.89 1.20 29.44
C LEU A 168 10.32 0.15 30.40
N GLY A 169 10.41 0.39 31.71
CA GLY A 169 9.88 -0.54 32.71
C GLY A 169 10.44 -1.97 32.61
N GLY A 170 11.70 -2.11 32.17
CA GLY A 170 12.37 -3.41 31.99
C GLY A 170 12.02 -4.15 30.70
N ARG A 171 11.20 -3.58 29.81
CA ARG A 171 10.89 -4.15 28.49
C ARG A 171 11.78 -3.50 27.44
N ARG A 172 12.49 -4.33 26.66
CA ARG A 172 13.41 -3.89 25.61
C ARG A 172 12.72 -3.91 24.24
N MET A 173 12.87 -2.82 23.49
CA MET A 173 12.37 -2.66 22.13
C MET A 173 13.54 -2.26 21.23
N GLU A 174 13.79 -3.02 20.17
CA GLU A 174 14.76 -2.67 19.13
C GLU A 174 14.02 -2.13 17.91
N LEU A 175 14.24 -0.86 17.59
CA LEU A 175 13.70 -0.22 16.40
C LEU A 175 14.71 -0.40 15.28
N ILE A 176 14.29 -1.03 14.18
CA ILE A 176 15.19 -1.48 13.13
C ILE A 176 14.71 -0.91 11.80
N SER A 177 15.57 -0.15 11.15
CA SER A 177 15.36 0.41 9.81
C SER A 177 15.18 -0.71 8.79
N VAL A 178 14.09 -0.66 8.03
CA VAL A 178 13.73 -1.61 6.97
C VAL A 178 13.18 -0.85 5.76
N PRO A 179 14.00 0.01 5.12
CA PRO A 179 13.54 0.83 4.01
C PRO A 179 13.19 -0.03 2.79
N GLY A 180 12.18 0.40 2.03
CA GLY A 180 11.75 -0.29 0.83
C GLY A 180 10.50 -1.15 1.05
N GLY A 181 10.05 -1.81 -0.02
CA GLY A 181 8.76 -2.49 -0.05
C GLY A 181 7.59 -1.50 -0.04
N GLU A 182 7.28 -0.94 1.13
CA GLU A 182 6.12 -0.08 1.33
C GLU A 182 6.43 1.41 1.47
N THR A 183 7.54 1.80 2.09
CA THR A 183 8.03 3.19 2.04
C THR A 183 9.52 3.24 2.36
N THR A 184 10.16 4.39 2.12
CA THR A 184 11.60 4.57 2.34
C THR A 184 11.95 4.80 3.81
N ASP A 185 10.98 5.17 4.65
CA ASP A 185 11.14 5.48 6.07
C ASP A 185 10.58 4.38 7.00
N SER A 186 10.34 3.18 6.45
CA SER A 186 9.84 2.05 7.21
C SER A 186 10.82 1.58 8.29
N LEU A 187 10.28 1.23 9.45
CA LEU A 187 10.96 0.52 10.52
C LEU A 187 10.08 -0.61 11.08
N VAL A 188 10.73 -1.61 11.70
CA VAL A 188 10.06 -2.59 12.55
C VAL A 188 10.41 -2.37 14.02
N VAL A 189 9.49 -2.78 14.91
CA VAL A 189 9.75 -2.86 16.36
C VAL A 189 9.95 -4.33 16.72
N TRP A 190 11.14 -4.67 17.18
CA TRP A 190 11.50 -6.02 17.60
C TRP A 190 11.51 -6.11 19.13
N LEU A 191 10.82 -7.12 19.66
CA LEU A 191 10.79 -7.48 21.07
C LEU A 191 11.59 -8.78 21.24
N PRO A 192 12.89 -8.72 21.58
CA PRO A 192 13.77 -9.87 21.52
C PRO A 192 13.42 -10.97 22.53
N GLU A 193 13.00 -10.58 23.74
CA GLU A 193 12.65 -11.53 24.80
C GLU A 193 11.38 -12.32 24.47
N GLU A 194 10.38 -11.68 23.85
CA GLU A 194 9.12 -12.32 23.44
C GLU A 194 9.15 -12.89 22.02
N ARG A 195 10.21 -12.58 21.25
CA ARG A 195 10.38 -12.95 19.85
C ARG A 195 9.23 -12.44 18.96
N ILE A 196 8.78 -11.22 19.21
CA ILE A 196 7.67 -10.57 18.49
C ILE A 196 8.22 -9.44 17.61
N CYS A 197 7.86 -9.44 16.32
CA CYS A 197 8.20 -8.36 15.40
C CYS A 197 6.93 -7.63 14.97
N LEU A 198 6.81 -6.35 15.32
CA LEU A 198 5.77 -5.46 14.78
C LEU A 198 6.31 -4.82 13.50
N CYS A 199 5.82 -5.27 12.34
CA CYS A 199 6.37 -4.91 11.04
C CYS A 199 5.59 -3.81 10.31
N GLY A 200 4.50 -3.28 10.88
CA GLY A 200 3.65 -2.31 10.18
C GLY A 200 3.25 -2.81 8.79
N ASN A 201 3.39 -1.96 7.77
CA ASN A 201 3.18 -2.35 6.38
C ASN A 201 4.49 -2.61 5.63
N THR A 202 5.63 -2.87 6.28
CA THR A 202 6.94 -3.08 5.61
C THR A 202 6.86 -3.99 4.37
N PHE A 203 6.05 -5.06 4.44
CA PHE A 203 5.86 -6.04 3.36
C PHE A 203 4.65 -5.75 2.45
N GLY A 204 4.13 -4.54 2.51
CA GLY A 204 2.85 -4.14 1.94
C GLY A 204 1.68 -4.27 2.94
N PRO A 205 0.56 -3.56 2.69
CA PRO A 205 -0.64 -3.63 3.55
C PRO A 205 -1.31 -5.01 3.62
N LEU A 206 -1.13 -5.86 2.61
CA LEU A 206 -1.65 -7.22 2.58
C LEU A 206 -0.50 -8.23 2.64
N ILE A 207 -0.14 -8.73 3.82
CA ILE A 207 0.92 -9.74 3.94
C ILE A 207 0.58 -11.00 3.13
N GLY A 208 1.60 -11.51 2.43
CA GLY A 208 1.50 -12.65 1.51
C GLY A 208 1.14 -12.23 0.08
N HIS A 209 0.92 -10.94 -0.16
CA HIS A 209 0.81 -10.35 -1.49
C HIS A 209 2.12 -9.70 -1.91
N ILE A 210 2.33 -9.57 -3.22
CA ILE A 210 3.39 -8.71 -3.74
C ILE A 210 3.10 -7.25 -3.33
N PRO A 211 4.08 -6.50 -2.79
CA PRO A 211 3.90 -5.10 -2.44
C PRO A 211 3.74 -4.23 -3.69
N ASN A 212 3.52 -2.93 -3.52
CA ASN A 212 3.66 -1.99 -4.63
C ASN A 212 5.07 -1.42 -4.60
N LEU A 213 5.92 -1.73 -5.59
CA LEU A 213 7.18 -1.00 -5.77
C LEU A 213 6.95 0.41 -6.29
N VAL A 214 5.79 0.67 -6.89
CA VAL A 214 5.23 2.02 -7.10
C VAL A 214 3.72 1.95 -6.98
N THR A 215 3.11 2.90 -6.27
CA THR A 215 1.65 2.89 -6.07
C THR A 215 0.94 3.54 -7.26
N MET A 216 -0.25 3.05 -7.60
CA MET A 216 -1.08 3.65 -8.67
C MET A 216 -1.44 5.12 -8.42
N ARG A 217 -1.56 5.55 -7.15
CA ARG A 217 -1.77 6.96 -6.80
C ARG A 217 -0.61 7.86 -7.23
N GLY A 218 0.57 7.29 -7.47
CA GLY A 218 1.80 7.99 -7.77
C GLY A 218 2.65 8.15 -6.52
N ASP A 219 3.86 7.59 -6.58
CA ASP A 219 4.90 7.72 -5.57
C ASP A 219 6.28 7.62 -6.23
N ARG A 220 7.35 7.84 -5.48
CA ARG A 220 8.68 7.44 -5.96
C ARG A 220 8.74 5.93 -6.12
N TYR A 221 9.50 5.47 -7.10
CA TYR A 221 9.83 4.05 -7.23
C TYR A 221 10.61 3.59 -6.00
N ARG A 222 10.27 2.40 -5.52
CA ARG A 222 10.92 1.72 -4.40
C ARG A 222 11.80 0.66 -4.99
N ASP A 223 13.05 0.66 -4.55
CA ASP A 223 14.04 -0.28 -5.06
C ASP A 223 13.74 -1.72 -4.60
N ALA A 224 13.75 -2.66 -5.55
CA ALA A 224 13.43 -4.05 -5.29
C ALA A 224 14.48 -4.73 -4.42
N LEU A 225 15.77 -4.37 -4.59
CA LEU A 225 16.87 -4.95 -3.81
C LEU A 225 16.84 -4.45 -2.37
N ALA A 226 16.50 -3.18 -2.15
CA ALA A 226 16.24 -2.63 -0.81
C ALA A 226 15.06 -3.35 -0.13
N ALA A 227 13.97 -3.60 -0.86
CA ALA A 227 12.85 -4.38 -0.33
C ALA A 227 13.26 -5.80 0.08
N ILE A 228 14.09 -6.47 -0.74
CA ILE A 228 14.65 -7.79 -0.42
C ILE A 228 15.53 -7.75 0.83
N ALA A 229 16.41 -6.75 0.95
CA ALA A 229 17.26 -6.58 2.13
C ALA A 229 16.44 -6.40 3.41
N SER A 230 15.35 -5.63 3.34
CA SER A 230 14.40 -5.44 4.45
C SER A 230 13.68 -6.72 4.84
N VAL A 231 13.26 -7.53 3.87
CA VAL A 231 12.71 -8.88 4.15
C VAL A 231 13.74 -9.76 4.85
N GLU A 232 14.98 -9.81 4.36
CA GLU A 232 16.04 -10.60 4.97
C GLU A 232 16.39 -10.15 6.39
N ARG A 233 16.37 -8.84 6.66
CA ARG A 233 16.64 -8.31 8.00
C ARG A 233 15.61 -8.80 9.01
N VAL A 234 14.33 -8.79 8.67
CA VAL A 234 13.26 -9.31 9.56
C VAL A 234 13.31 -10.83 9.67
N ARG A 235 13.63 -11.55 8.59
CA ARG A 235 13.84 -13.01 8.65
C ARG A 235 14.95 -13.39 9.60
N GLY A 236 16.04 -12.63 9.61
CA GLY A 236 17.18 -12.82 10.52
C GLY A 236 16.84 -12.72 12.00
N LEU A 237 15.75 -12.03 12.36
CA LEU A 237 15.24 -11.96 13.75
C LEU A 237 14.58 -13.26 14.20
N GLN A 238 14.13 -14.09 13.23
CA GLN A 238 13.39 -15.32 13.45
C GLN A 238 12.17 -15.12 14.37
N PRO A 239 11.22 -14.21 14.06
CA PRO A 239 10.07 -13.95 14.92
C PRO A 239 9.19 -15.18 15.12
N GLU A 240 8.61 -15.35 16.30
CA GLU A 240 7.55 -16.33 16.58
C GLU A 240 6.15 -15.75 16.36
N LEU A 241 6.02 -14.42 16.45
CA LEU A 241 4.82 -13.68 16.12
C LEU A 241 5.19 -12.47 15.26
N LEU A 242 4.61 -12.39 14.07
CA LEU A 242 4.72 -11.25 13.17
C LEU A 242 3.42 -10.43 13.25
N VAL A 243 3.51 -9.25 13.83
CA VAL A 243 2.39 -8.32 14.03
C VAL A 243 2.36 -7.31 12.89
N THR A 244 1.23 -7.25 12.20
CA THR A 244 1.10 -6.63 10.88
C THR A 244 0.27 -5.35 10.93
N GLY A 245 0.50 -4.38 10.05
CA GLY A 245 -0.30 -3.14 10.07
C GLY A 245 -1.79 -3.34 9.78
N HIS A 246 -2.20 -4.50 9.24
CA HIS A 246 -3.59 -4.84 8.96
C HIS A 246 -3.90 -6.27 9.39
N PHE A 247 -5.13 -6.50 9.87
CA PHE A 247 -5.66 -7.81 10.28
C PHE A 247 -4.85 -8.50 11.38
N GLU A 248 -5.14 -9.79 11.60
CA GLU A 248 -4.53 -10.63 12.64
C GLU A 248 -3.03 -10.88 12.40
N PRO A 249 -2.23 -11.04 13.49
CA PRO A 249 -0.83 -11.41 13.39
C PRO A 249 -0.64 -12.82 12.80
N ILE A 250 0.59 -13.11 12.38
CA ILE A 250 0.99 -14.44 11.90
C ILE A 250 1.86 -15.08 12.97
N ALA A 251 1.45 -16.26 13.45
CA ALA A 251 2.18 -17.02 14.46
C ALA A 251 2.94 -18.21 13.87
N GLY A 252 4.06 -18.55 14.50
CA GLY A 252 4.92 -19.69 14.21
C GLY A 252 6.14 -19.32 13.36
N ALA A 253 7.34 -19.49 13.93
CA ALA A 253 8.60 -19.09 13.29
C ALA A 253 8.82 -19.75 11.91
N GLU A 254 8.54 -21.06 11.78
CA GLU A 254 8.65 -21.75 10.49
C GLU A 254 7.68 -21.21 9.44
N ARG A 255 6.45 -20.88 9.86
CA ARG A 255 5.44 -20.30 8.97
C ARG A 255 5.88 -18.91 8.52
N ILE A 256 6.33 -18.07 9.44
CA ILE A 256 6.78 -16.71 9.13
C ILE A 256 8.00 -16.76 8.19
N ASP A 257 9.01 -17.58 8.48
CA ASP A 257 10.19 -17.71 7.61
C ASP A 257 9.81 -18.21 6.22
N ALA A 258 8.91 -19.20 6.11
CA ALA A 258 8.44 -19.70 4.81
C ALA A 258 7.74 -18.61 3.99
N GLU A 259 6.89 -17.78 4.61
CA GLU A 259 6.20 -16.69 3.91
C GLU A 259 7.13 -15.56 3.50
N LEU A 260 8.04 -15.15 4.39
CA LEU A 260 9.02 -14.11 4.07
C LEU A 260 10.03 -14.59 3.01
N THR A 261 10.44 -15.87 3.05
CA THR A 261 11.25 -16.48 2.00
C THR A 261 10.54 -16.45 0.66
N ARG A 262 9.25 -16.79 0.64
CA ARG A 262 8.44 -16.77 -0.58
C ARG A 262 8.33 -15.37 -1.15
N LEU A 263 8.02 -14.38 -0.32
CA LEU A 263 7.95 -12.98 -0.72
C LEU A 263 9.30 -12.49 -1.27
N ARG A 264 10.39 -12.77 -0.56
CA ARG A 264 11.74 -12.41 -1.01
C ARG A 264 12.05 -12.99 -2.38
N ASN A 265 11.77 -14.28 -2.57
CA ASN A 265 12.06 -14.96 -3.83
C ASN A 265 11.18 -14.44 -4.98
N ALA A 266 9.92 -14.09 -4.70
CA ALA A 266 9.04 -13.45 -5.69
C ALA A 266 9.60 -12.11 -6.16
N ILE A 267 10.01 -11.22 -5.23
CA ILE A 267 10.59 -9.91 -5.56
C ILE A 267 11.91 -10.09 -6.34
N GLN A 268 12.79 -11.00 -5.87
CA GLN A 268 14.06 -11.29 -6.55
C GLN A 268 13.83 -11.81 -7.97
N TYR A 269 12.90 -12.74 -8.15
CA TYR A 269 12.58 -13.27 -9.47
C TYR A 269 12.06 -12.19 -10.42
N ILE A 270 11.14 -11.33 -9.96
CA ILE A 270 10.63 -10.21 -10.76
C ILE A 270 11.78 -9.29 -11.18
N HIS A 271 12.63 -8.92 -10.23
CA HIS A 271 13.81 -8.11 -10.49
C HIS A 271 14.73 -8.75 -11.53
N ASP A 272 15.17 -9.99 -11.30
CA ASP A 272 16.18 -10.65 -12.13
C ASP A 272 15.65 -10.93 -13.54
N GLN A 273 14.39 -11.37 -13.67
CA GLN A 273 13.79 -11.60 -14.98
C GLN A 273 13.57 -10.29 -15.75
N THR A 274 13.25 -9.20 -15.05
CA THR A 274 13.12 -7.88 -15.69
C THR A 274 14.48 -7.42 -16.20
N VAL A 275 15.52 -7.46 -15.36
CA VAL A 275 16.89 -7.06 -15.75
C VAL A 275 17.45 -7.96 -16.86
N ALA A 276 17.24 -9.27 -16.81
CA ALA A 276 17.63 -10.19 -17.87
C ALA A 276 16.92 -9.84 -19.19
N GLY A 277 15.63 -9.53 -19.12
CA GLY A 277 14.83 -9.07 -20.26
C GLY A 277 15.31 -7.76 -20.87
N MET A 278 15.66 -6.78 -20.04
CA MET A 278 16.25 -5.51 -20.44
C MET A 278 17.57 -5.72 -21.18
N ASN A 279 18.47 -6.53 -20.63
CA ASN A 279 19.74 -6.87 -21.27
C ASN A 279 19.57 -7.64 -22.58
N ALA A 280 18.45 -8.36 -22.75
CA ALA A 280 18.07 -9.01 -23.99
C ALA A 280 17.36 -8.08 -25.00
N GLY A 281 17.20 -6.80 -24.69
CA GLY A 281 16.58 -5.80 -25.56
C GLY A 281 15.05 -5.87 -25.63
N LYS A 282 14.39 -6.51 -24.67
CA LYS A 282 12.92 -6.57 -24.62
C LYS A 282 12.33 -5.28 -24.04
N ASP A 283 11.23 -4.81 -24.63
CA ASP A 283 10.48 -3.67 -24.12
C ASP A 283 9.68 -4.02 -22.85
N VAL A 284 9.35 -2.99 -22.08
CA VAL A 284 8.65 -3.14 -20.79
C VAL A 284 7.29 -3.85 -20.95
N ARG A 285 6.53 -3.58 -22.02
CA ARG A 285 5.20 -4.21 -22.19
C ARG A 285 5.33 -5.68 -22.52
N THR A 286 6.38 -6.09 -23.24
CA THR A 286 6.70 -7.49 -23.47
C THR A 286 7.07 -8.19 -22.16
N LEU A 287 7.92 -7.57 -21.33
CA LEU A 287 8.28 -8.14 -20.03
C LEU A 287 7.08 -8.26 -19.09
N MET A 288 6.20 -7.25 -19.05
CA MET A 288 4.95 -7.30 -18.27
C MET A 288 4.03 -8.46 -18.68
N ARG A 289 4.07 -8.90 -19.95
CA ARG A 289 3.26 -10.03 -20.45
C ARG A 289 3.89 -11.38 -20.18
N GLU A 290 5.22 -11.49 -20.28
CA GLU A 290 5.94 -12.75 -20.23
C GLU A 290 6.34 -13.17 -18.82
N ILE A 291 6.67 -12.21 -17.95
CA ILE A 291 7.14 -12.51 -16.60
C ILE A 291 5.95 -12.91 -15.72
N THR A 292 5.95 -14.18 -15.34
CA THR A 292 5.00 -14.77 -14.40
C THR A 292 5.77 -15.50 -13.31
N LEU A 293 5.24 -15.48 -12.08
CA LEU A 293 5.90 -16.13 -10.95
C LEU A 293 5.77 -17.66 -11.07
N PRO A 294 6.85 -18.42 -10.81
CA PRO A 294 6.75 -19.86 -10.68
C PRO A 294 5.98 -20.22 -9.40
N ALA A 295 5.41 -21.43 -9.35
CA ALA A 295 4.46 -21.84 -8.31
C ALA A 295 5.07 -21.79 -6.89
N GLU A 296 6.37 -22.03 -6.75
CA GLU A 296 7.09 -21.94 -5.49
C GLU A 296 7.17 -20.52 -4.93
N TYR A 297 7.04 -19.49 -5.77
CA TYR A 297 7.07 -18.06 -5.38
C TYR A 297 5.68 -17.43 -5.39
N GLU A 298 4.61 -18.23 -5.40
CA GLU A 298 3.24 -17.75 -5.48
C GLU A 298 2.88 -16.78 -4.35
N VAL A 299 2.58 -15.54 -4.71
CA VAL A 299 2.06 -14.51 -3.79
C VAL A 299 0.76 -13.93 -4.34
N GLY A 300 -0.06 -13.37 -3.46
CA GLY A 300 -1.28 -12.67 -3.85
C GLY A 300 -0.98 -11.41 -4.65
N GLN A 301 -1.92 -10.99 -5.49
CA GLN A 301 -1.84 -9.75 -6.30
C GLN A 301 -3.03 -8.81 -6.02
N GLY A 302 -3.63 -8.95 -4.84
CA GLY A 302 -4.74 -8.12 -4.36
C GLY A 302 -4.40 -6.65 -4.05
N TYR A 303 -3.13 -6.28 -3.93
CA TYR A 303 -2.71 -4.89 -3.67
C TYR A 303 -1.67 -4.40 -4.69
N GLY A 304 -0.49 -5.02 -4.74
CA GLY A 304 0.42 -4.91 -5.88
C GLY A 304 0.11 -5.91 -7.00
N LYS A 305 0.84 -5.83 -8.11
CA LYS A 305 0.80 -6.82 -9.19
C LYS A 305 2.20 -7.07 -9.74
N VAL A 306 2.47 -8.31 -10.11
CA VAL A 306 3.72 -8.74 -10.77
C VAL A 306 4.01 -7.87 -11.99
N ALA A 307 3.03 -7.71 -12.89
CA ALA A 307 3.22 -6.88 -14.09
C ALA A 307 3.49 -5.40 -13.76
N TRP A 308 2.93 -4.87 -12.66
CA TRP A 308 3.20 -3.49 -12.24
C TRP A 308 4.60 -3.35 -11.65
N ASP A 309 5.05 -4.33 -10.88
CA ASP A 309 6.40 -4.34 -10.32
C ASP A 309 7.48 -4.60 -11.39
N VAL A 310 7.19 -5.39 -12.43
CA VAL A 310 8.06 -5.50 -13.62
C VAL A 310 8.27 -4.11 -14.24
N ARG A 311 7.18 -3.36 -14.43
CA ARG A 311 7.27 -1.99 -14.93
C ARG A 311 8.01 -1.08 -13.96
N ALA A 312 7.76 -1.22 -12.65
CA ALA A 312 8.42 -0.43 -11.62
C ALA A 312 9.95 -0.65 -11.64
N VAL A 313 10.41 -1.89 -11.70
CA VAL A 313 11.83 -2.23 -11.82
C VAL A 313 12.41 -1.66 -13.12
N TRP A 314 11.72 -1.84 -14.24
CA TRP A 314 12.18 -1.34 -15.54
C TRP A 314 12.35 0.19 -15.53
N GLU A 315 11.33 0.92 -15.07
CA GLU A 315 11.35 2.39 -15.02
C GLU A 315 12.31 2.93 -13.95
N ASN A 316 12.56 2.17 -12.86
CA ASN A 316 13.57 2.52 -11.86
C ASN A 316 15.00 2.51 -12.44
N TYR A 317 15.28 1.64 -13.42
CA TYR A 317 16.58 1.58 -14.10
C TYR A 317 16.66 2.46 -15.35
N SER A 318 15.59 2.55 -16.13
CA SER A 318 15.60 3.20 -17.46
C SER A 318 15.02 4.61 -17.47
N GLY A 319 14.16 4.96 -16.50
CA GLY A 319 13.42 6.21 -16.51
C GLY A 319 12.32 6.26 -17.57
N TRP A 320 12.01 7.47 -18.05
CA TRP A 320 10.83 7.79 -18.87
C TRP A 320 11.00 7.58 -20.38
N PHE A 321 12.22 7.34 -20.87
CA PHE A 321 12.51 7.25 -22.31
C PHE A 321 12.61 5.79 -22.74
N HIS A 322 11.64 5.33 -23.54
CA HIS A 322 11.47 3.91 -23.87
C HIS A 322 12.18 3.47 -25.15
N HIS A 323 12.77 4.41 -25.89
CA HIS A 323 13.39 4.16 -27.20
C HIS A 323 12.41 3.58 -28.25
N GLU A 324 11.10 3.84 -28.10
CA GLU A 324 10.06 3.41 -29.04
C GLU A 324 9.85 4.44 -30.16
N SER A 325 9.99 5.74 -29.86
CA SER A 325 9.74 6.82 -30.81
C SER A 325 10.53 8.09 -30.51
N THR A 326 10.95 8.79 -31.57
CA THR A 326 11.50 10.16 -31.47
C THR A 326 10.52 11.13 -30.80
N THR A 327 9.20 10.89 -30.92
CA THR A 327 8.18 11.76 -30.31
C THR A 327 8.22 11.78 -28.78
N GLU A 328 8.82 10.77 -28.15
CA GLU A 328 9.00 10.75 -26.68
C GLU A 328 9.87 11.93 -26.19
N LEU A 329 10.74 12.49 -27.04
CA LEU A 329 11.57 13.65 -26.72
C LEU A 329 10.81 14.99 -26.71
N TYR A 330 9.55 14.99 -27.16
CA TYR A 330 8.78 16.21 -27.41
C TYR A 330 7.43 16.17 -26.69
N PRO A 331 6.83 17.33 -26.38
CA PRO A 331 5.54 17.39 -25.68
C PRO A 331 4.34 17.02 -26.58
N VAL A 332 4.58 16.52 -27.79
CA VAL A 332 3.54 16.17 -28.77
C VAL A 332 3.33 14.66 -28.75
N GLY A 333 2.24 14.23 -28.12
CA GLY A 333 1.85 12.82 -28.06
C GLY A 333 1.03 12.39 -29.27
N PHE A 334 0.67 11.10 -29.27
CA PHE A 334 -0.22 10.52 -30.28
C PHE A 334 -1.62 11.16 -30.27
N ASP A 335 -2.03 11.73 -29.13
CA ASP A 335 -3.29 12.48 -28.98
C ASP A 335 -3.43 13.62 -30.01
N ALA A 336 -2.31 14.25 -30.41
CA ALA A 336 -2.31 15.34 -31.38
C ALA A 336 -2.79 14.95 -32.80
N VAL A 337 -2.78 13.65 -33.15
CA VAL A 337 -3.23 13.15 -34.45
C VAL A 337 -4.50 12.30 -34.37
N THR A 338 -5.13 12.19 -33.19
CA THR A 338 -6.33 11.37 -33.00
C THR A 338 -7.49 11.84 -33.87
N ALA A 339 -7.67 13.15 -34.03
CA ALA A 339 -8.69 13.72 -34.90
C ALA A 339 -8.49 13.33 -36.36
N ASP A 340 -7.24 13.35 -36.85
CA ASP A 340 -6.90 12.95 -38.22
C ASP A 340 -7.24 11.46 -38.44
N VAL A 341 -6.94 10.60 -37.46
CA VAL A 341 -7.27 9.17 -37.53
C VAL A 341 -8.79 8.97 -37.59
N VAL A 342 -9.57 9.71 -36.81
CA VAL A 342 -11.05 9.62 -36.82
C VAL A 342 -11.62 10.15 -38.13
N GLU A 343 -11.09 11.26 -38.67
CA GLU A 343 -11.52 11.82 -39.96
C GLU A 343 -11.31 10.81 -41.09
N LEU A 344 -10.15 10.13 -41.11
CA LEU A 344 -9.79 9.17 -42.14
C LEU A 344 -10.55 7.84 -42.01
N ALA A 345 -10.72 7.32 -40.79
CA ALA A 345 -11.32 6.00 -40.56
C ALA A 345 -12.85 6.03 -40.40
N GLY A 346 -13.40 7.14 -39.91
CA GLY A 346 -14.78 7.27 -39.49
C GLY A 346 -15.04 6.72 -38.08
N ALA A 347 -15.75 7.49 -37.25
CA ALA A 347 -16.06 7.14 -35.86
C ALA A 347 -16.83 5.80 -35.74
N ASP A 348 -17.84 5.60 -36.58
CA ASP A 348 -18.67 4.38 -36.54
C ASP A 348 -17.84 3.12 -36.84
N ALA A 349 -16.94 3.18 -37.83
CA ALA A 349 -16.08 2.06 -38.17
C ALA A 349 -15.10 1.71 -37.03
N LEU A 350 -14.55 2.73 -36.35
CA LEU A 350 -13.70 2.53 -35.18
C LEU A 350 -14.48 1.85 -34.04
N LEU A 351 -15.71 2.29 -33.78
CA LEU A 351 -16.54 1.73 -32.71
C LEU A 351 -17.03 0.32 -33.03
N ASP A 352 -17.37 0.02 -34.28
CA ASP A 352 -17.71 -1.34 -34.71
C ASP A 352 -16.52 -2.29 -34.54
N ARG A 353 -15.32 -1.82 -34.90
CA ARG A 353 -14.10 -2.59 -34.63
C ARG A 353 -13.89 -2.78 -33.13
N ALA A 354 -14.10 -1.74 -32.32
CA ALA A 354 -13.96 -1.80 -30.87
C ALA A 354 -14.94 -2.82 -30.23
N ARG A 355 -16.20 -2.84 -30.66
CA ARG A 355 -17.18 -3.88 -30.28
C ARG A 355 -16.71 -5.28 -30.67
N GLY A 356 -16.12 -5.43 -31.86
CA GLY A 356 -15.52 -6.69 -32.30
C GLY A 356 -14.36 -7.14 -31.40
N HIS A 357 -13.50 -6.23 -30.94
CA HIS A 357 -12.45 -6.54 -29.95
C HIS A 357 -13.05 -6.97 -28.61
N LEU A 358 -14.09 -6.28 -28.15
CA LEU A 358 -14.77 -6.59 -26.90
C LEU A 358 -15.42 -7.98 -26.93
N ALA A 359 -16.08 -8.33 -28.03
CA ALA A 359 -16.67 -9.65 -28.27
C ALA A 359 -15.61 -10.77 -28.31
N ALA A 360 -14.39 -10.46 -28.72
CA ALA A 360 -13.25 -11.37 -28.75
C ALA A 360 -12.37 -11.31 -27.49
N ASP A 361 -12.92 -10.92 -26.34
CA ASP A 361 -12.23 -10.83 -25.05
C ASP A 361 -11.00 -9.89 -24.99
N ARG A 362 -10.90 -8.94 -25.92
CA ARG A 362 -9.80 -7.96 -25.99
C ARG A 362 -10.23 -6.57 -25.52
N ALA A 363 -10.68 -6.48 -24.27
CA ALA A 363 -11.23 -5.25 -23.69
C ALA A 363 -10.28 -4.04 -23.80
N LEU A 364 -8.97 -4.20 -23.54
CA LEU A 364 -8.00 -3.11 -23.66
C LEU A 364 -7.86 -2.57 -25.10
N HIS A 365 -7.99 -3.44 -26.11
CA HIS A 365 -7.98 -2.99 -27.51
C HIS A 365 -9.25 -2.22 -27.86
N ALA A 366 -10.40 -2.65 -27.31
CA ALA A 366 -11.65 -1.92 -27.46
C ALA A 366 -11.56 -0.52 -26.83
N ILE A 367 -10.95 -0.41 -25.64
CA ILE A 367 -10.70 0.88 -24.97
C ILE A 367 -9.83 1.78 -25.85
N HIS A 368 -8.70 1.27 -26.37
CA HIS A 368 -7.82 2.07 -27.24
C HIS A 368 -8.55 2.67 -28.44
N LEU A 369 -9.43 1.91 -29.10
CA LEU A 369 -10.20 2.41 -30.24
C LEU A 369 -11.31 3.37 -29.83
N ALA A 370 -12.03 3.08 -28.75
CA ALA A 370 -13.11 3.93 -28.27
C ALA A 370 -12.60 5.29 -27.77
N GLN A 371 -11.39 5.35 -27.20
CA GLN A 371 -10.76 6.59 -26.74
C GLN A 371 -10.29 7.52 -27.87
N LEU A 372 -10.22 7.04 -29.13
CA LEU A 372 -9.95 7.91 -30.28
C LEU A 372 -11.15 8.80 -30.61
N VAL A 373 -12.35 8.30 -30.32
CA VAL A 373 -13.62 9.00 -30.59
C VAL A 373 -13.92 9.98 -29.43
N PRO A 374 -14.50 11.17 -29.70
CA PRO A 374 -14.82 12.14 -28.64
C PRO A 374 -15.62 11.53 -27.48
N ALA A 375 -15.26 11.90 -26.24
CA ALA A 375 -15.77 11.26 -25.03
C ALA A 375 -17.29 11.44 -24.81
N GLU A 376 -17.89 12.45 -25.44
CA GLU A 376 -19.32 12.70 -25.47
C GLU A 376 -20.08 11.78 -26.44
N HIS A 377 -19.39 11.06 -27.34
CA HIS A 377 -20.02 10.18 -28.30
C HIS A 377 -20.69 8.98 -27.60
N PRO A 378 -22.02 8.79 -27.73
CA PRO A 378 -22.74 7.74 -26.99
C PRO A 378 -22.19 6.34 -27.23
N GLY A 379 -21.83 6.01 -28.47
CA GLY A 379 -21.24 4.72 -28.81
C GLY A 379 -19.85 4.49 -28.21
N ALA A 380 -19.07 5.55 -27.99
CA ALA A 380 -17.76 5.43 -27.36
C ALA A 380 -17.91 5.16 -25.86
N ARG A 381 -18.78 5.92 -25.18
CA ARG A 381 -19.13 5.70 -23.76
C ARG A 381 -19.67 4.29 -23.51
N ASP A 382 -20.52 3.80 -24.40
CA ASP A 382 -21.09 2.45 -24.31
C ASP A 382 -20.00 1.37 -24.38
N VAL A 383 -19.09 1.46 -25.38
CA VAL A 383 -17.96 0.53 -25.50
C VAL A 383 -17.03 0.63 -24.29
N LEU A 384 -16.70 1.84 -23.84
CA LEU A 384 -15.85 2.04 -22.68
C LEU A 384 -16.46 1.42 -21.43
N ARG A 385 -17.74 1.67 -21.15
CA ARG A 385 -18.44 1.09 -19.98
C ARG A 385 -18.33 -0.43 -19.98
N HIS A 386 -18.75 -1.09 -21.05
CA HIS A 386 -18.73 -2.55 -21.15
C HIS A 386 -17.32 -3.15 -21.10
N ALA A 387 -16.33 -2.47 -21.70
CA ALA A 387 -14.94 -2.90 -21.61
C ALA A 387 -14.40 -2.84 -20.17
N HIS A 388 -14.71 -1.77 -19.43
CA HIS A 388 -14.30 -1.65 -18.03
C HIS A 388 -15.07 -2.64 -17.12
N GLU A 389 -16.35 -2.90 -17.37
CA GLU A 389 -17.12 -3.95 -16.65
C GLU A 389 -16.49 -5.34 -16.85
N LYS A 390 -16.08 -5.66 -18.07
CA LYS A 390 -15.42 -6.93 -18.40
C LYS A 390 -14.08 -7.09 -17.69
N LEU A 391 -13.27 -6.02 -17.65
CA LEU A 391 -12.02 -6.01 -16.88
C LEU A 391 -12.30 -6.15 -15.38
N LEU A 392 -13.34 -5.48 -14.86
CA LEU A 392 -13.68 -5.51 -13.44
C LEU A 392 -14.08 -6.91 -13.00
N ALA A 393 -14.85 -7.63 -13.82
CA ALA A 393 -15.26 -9.01 -13.55
C ALA A 393 -14.07 -9.98 -13.41
N SER A 394 -12.90 -9.64 -13.98
CA SER A 394 -11.68 -10.45 -13.91
C SER A 394 -10.67 -9.94 -12.87
N SER A 395 -10.92 -8.77 -12.27
CA SER A 395 -9.98 -8.12 -11.35
C SER A 395 -10.13 -8.67 -9.94
N THR A 396 -8.99 -9.03 -9.34
CA THR A 396 -8.87 -9.36 -7.91
C THR A 396 -8.04 -8.30 -7.15
N ASN A 397 -7.56 -7.28 -7.85
CA ASN A 397 -6.70 -6.25 -7.28
C ASN A 397 -7.53 -5.03 -6.82
N PHE A 398 -7.25 -4.54 -5.62
CA PHE A 398 -7.94 -3.39 -5.02
C PHE A 398 -7.90 -2.13 -5.88
N TRP A 399 -6.69 -1.71 -6.28
CA TRP A 399 -6.49 -0.46 -7.01
C TRP A 399 -7.07 -0.52 -8.42
N GLU A 400 -6.88 -1.65 -9.10
CA GLU A 400 -7.49 -1.89 -10.40
C GLU A 400 -9.02 -1.86 -10.31
N SER A 401 -9.60 -2.60 -9.36
CA SER A 401 -11.06 -2.64 -9.20
C SER A 401 -11.63 -1.27 -8.89
N ALA A 402 -10.96 -0.49 -8.03
CA ALA A 402 -11.36 0.88 -7.73
C ALA A 402 -11.33 1.78 -8.97
N TRP A 403 -10.27 1.69 -9.77
CA TRP A 403 -10.13 2.48 -11.00
C TRP A 403 -11.21 2.10 -12.01
N LEU A 404 -11.42 0.81 -12.24
CA LEU A 404 -12.42 0.32 -13.20
C LEU A 404 -13.84 0.73 -12.80
N ARG A 405 -14.21 0.67 -11.50
CA ARG A 405 -15.52 1.17 -11.02
C ARG A 405 -15.68 2.67 -11.28
N ASN A 406 -14.62 3.46 -11.05
CA ASN A 406 -14.63 4.89 -11.32
C ASN A 406 -14.83 5.18 -12.83
N GLU A 407 -14.15 4.45 -13.71
CA GLU A 407 -14.32 4.59 -15.15
C GLU A 407 -15.70 4.14 -15.64
N ILE A 408 -16.27 3.08 -15.09
CA ILE A 408 -17.67 2.67 -15.35
C ILE A 408 -18.62 3.81 -14.99
N ALA A 409 -18.47 4.41 -13.80
CA ALA A 409 -19.32 5.51 -13.36
C ALA A 409 -19.18 6.76 -14.24
N ARG A 410 -17.98 7.07 -14.75
CA ARG A 410 -17.74 8.19 -15.67
C ARG A 410 -18.39 8.00 -17.04
N ASN A 411 -18.40 6.76 -17.52
CA ASN A 411 -19.01 6.38 -18.80
C ASN A 411 -20.51 6.02 -18.66
N SER A 412 -21.05 6.11 -17.43
CA SER A 412 -22.44 5.72 -17.10
C SER A 412 -23.51 6.67 -17.62
#